data_AF-A0A8C5TRV3-F1
#
_entry.id   AF-A0A8C5TRV3-F1
#
_cell.length_a   1.000
_cell.length_b   1.000
_cell.length_c   1.000
_cell.angle_alpha   90.00
_cell.angle_beta   90.00
_cell.angle_gamma   90.00
#
_symmetry.space_group_name_H-M   'P 1'
#
loop_
_entity.id
_entity.type
_entity.pdbx_description
1 polymer ?
#
loop_
_entity_poly.entity_id
_entity_poly.type
_entity_poly.pdbx_seq_one_letter_code
_entity_poly.pdbx_strand_id
1 'polypeptide(L)'
;MPDAQQSSTWAALWLLPILELLHIQDKAAARQFQRVATTTLLTMAQEQPQLAQRHLLQPLLAPLHRCSQAAAPLCPIQVFDSPPVPFSPLLLGSLQSVLGVVFCLYSFAKQNVSYLRSPCQEILLWFLEKAERERSLTVLEGLAGLSSHVPTLHPQCQLRVGSEGGAAVVVEETISDEDEALYQKISSEQCRVESLVELLSHCQKSGLAGDFFIHCLKELTQVAAEDEVAPNPAVEPGESLLELEQHQARQGRKLLVLQLMAALCEGVSDTVFTDIVQVQEFVGAVLHRACAHPAQGPGAATEAQTLAMAMGLVATVLGGSTNHEPSASSASPAPCADSLAPAGLQELLLSAYDPQPPCRAAALRHLASLVTQRAPEALELQEKLLQVFLENMQHEDAFVYLSAIQGDWGRSSCCASHCLYGLERDGSVLAPRLKQRL
;
A
#
# COMPACT_ATOMS: atom_id res chain seq x y z
N MET A 1 43.36 31.66 -21.22
CA MET A 1 42.12 30.85 -21.26
C MET A 1 42.05 30.13 -22.59
N PRO A 2 42.51 28.89 -22.67
CA PRO A 2 42.15 27.96 -23.74
C PRO A 2 41.08 26.95 -23.25
N ASP A 3 40.56 26.15 -24.19
CA ASP A 3 40.08 24.76 -23.97
C ASP A 3 38.71 24.43 -23.36
N ALA A 4 37.73 25.36 -23.32
CA ALA A 4 36.32 24.92 -23.20
C ALA A 4 35.89 24.05 -24.40
N GLN A 5 36.38 24.39 -25.61
CA GLN A 5 35.95 23.79 -26.87
C GLN A 5 36.83 22.61 -27.33
N GLN A 6 38.11 22.58 -26.92
CA GLN A 6 38.93 21.37 -27.07
C GLN A 6 38.53 20.29 -26.06
N SER A 7 38.19 20.64 -24.82
CA SER A 7 37.70 19.67 -23.83
C SER A 7 36.49 18.89 -24.33
N SER A 8 35.54 19.54 -25.03
CA SER A 8 34.39 18.86 -25.64
C SER A 8 34.74 17.89 -26.78
N THR A 9 35.74 18.21 -27.61
CA THR A 9 36.15 17.31 -28.71
C THR A 9 36.95 16.12 -28.22
N TRP A 10 37.81 16.31 -27.21
CA TRP A 10 38.50 15.20 -26.56
C TRP A 10 37.52 14.30 -25.81
N ALA A 11 36.56 14.86 -25.05
CA ALA A 11 35.51 14.08 -24.41
C ALA A 11 34.79 13.18 -25.43
N ALA A 12 34.25 13.75 -26.52
CA ALA A 12 33.54 13.00 -27.55
C ALA A 12 34.35 11.83 -28.17
N LEU A 13 35.66 12.00 -28.35
CA LEU A 13 36.55 10.97 -28.91
C LEU A 13 36.80 9.79 -27.96
N TRP A 14 36.87 10.03 -26.64
CA TRP A 14 37.02 8.96 -25.65
C TRP A 14 35.69 8.31 -25.24
N LEU A 15 34.56 8.93 -25.61
CA LEU A 15 33.22 8.54 -25.16
C LEU A 15 32.57 7.41 -25.95
N LEU A 16 32.73 7.37 -27.28
CA LEU A 16 32.22 6.26 -28.10
C LEU A 16 32.77 4.90 -27.60
N PRO A 17 34.09 4.74 -27.36
CA PRO A 17 34.63 3.50 -26.80
C PRO A 17 34.02 3.10 -25.46
N ILE A 18 33.75 4.04 -24.54
CA ILE A 18 33.16 3.73 -23.23
C ILE A 18 31.73 3.17 -23.39
N LEU A 19 30.96 3.71 -24.33
CA LEU A 19 29.62 3.21 -24.64
C LEU A 19 29.66 1.86 -25.38
N GLU A 20 30.60 1.67 -26.31
CA GLU A 20 30.83 0.38 -27.00
C GLU A 20 31.27 -0.72 -26.03
N LEU A 21 32.09 -0.40 -25.02
CA LEU A 21 32.53 -1.34 -23.97
C LEU A 21 31.38 -1.91 -23.13
N LEU A 22 30.24 -1.20 -23.01
CA LEU A 22 29.03 -1.72 -22.36
C LEU A 22 28.32 -2.77 -23.22
N HIS A 23 28.32 -2.58 -24.55
CA HIS A 23 27.60 -3.40 -25.54
C HIS A 23 28.35 -4.67 -25.99
N ILE A 24 29.47 -5.03 -25.35
CA ILE A 24 30.22 -6.24 -25.69
C ILE A 24 29.42 -7.50 -25.33
N GLN A 25 29.07 -8.30 -26.35
CA GLN A 25 28.20 -9.49 -26.19
C GLN A 25 28.94 -10.75 -25.68
N ASP A 26 30.27 -10.76 -25.64
CA ASP A 26 31.05 -11.91 -25.17
C ASP A 26 30.97 -12.06 -23.64
N LYS A 27 30.20 -13.05 -23.18
CA LYS A 27 29.96 -13.34 -21.75
C LYS A 27 31.21 -13.47 -20.88
N ALA A 28 32.36 -13.88 -21.44
CA ALA A 28 33.59 -14.05 -20.68
C ALA A 28 34.30 -12.71 -20.41
N ALA A 29 34.38 -11.84 -21.42
CA ALA A 29 35.10 -10.56 -21.33
C ALA A 29 34.19 -9.38 -20.94
N ALA A 30 32.89 -9.43 -21.26
CA ALA A 30 31.91 -8.37 -21.03
C ALA A 30 31.93 -7.86 -19.59
N ARG A 31 31.96 -8.74 -18.59
CA ARG A 31 31.99 -8.35 -17.16
C ARG A 31 33.20 -7.50 -16.79
N GLN A 32 34.35 -7.73 -17.41
CA GLN A 32 35.57 -6.95 -17.15
C GLN A 32 35.47 -5.59 -17.83
N PHE A 33 35.01 -5.54 -19.08
CA PHE A 33 34.82 -4.30 -19.82
C PHE A 33 33.70 -3.43 -19.25
N GLN A 34 32.56 -4.01 -18.86
CA GLN A 34 31.48 -3.33 -18.13
C GLN A 34 31.98 -2.76 -16.79
N ARG A 35 32.81 -3.50 -16.04
CA ARG A 35 33.40 -2.98 -14.80
C ARG A 35 34.33 -1.79 -15.06
N VAL A 36 35.16 -1.83 -16.11
CA VAL A 36 36.02 -0.70 -16.50
C VAL A 36 35.17 0.49 -16.96
N ALA A 37 34.19 0.28 -17.84
CA ALA A 37 33.29 1.32 -18.32
C ALA A 37 32.51 1.98 -17.18
N THR A 38 31.91 1.18 -16.29
CA THR A 38 31.17 1.66 -15.10
C THR A 38 32.10 2.44 -14.17
N THR A 39 33.31 1.94 -13.86
CA THR A 39 34.27 2.67 -13.01
C THR A 39 34.73 3.99 -13.66
N THR A 40 34.87 4.01 -14.99
CA THR A 40 35.22 5.23 -15.75
C THR A 40 34.07 6.24 -15.76
N LEU A 41 32.84 5.78 -15.99
CA LEU A 41 31.61 6.57 -15.88
C LEU A 41 31.50 7.25 -14.50
N LEU A 42 31.77 6.49 -13.44
CA LEU A 42 31.72 6.94 -12.05
C LEU A 42 32.78 7.97 -11.70
N THR A 43 34.03 7.70 -12.05
CA THR A 43 35.13 8.66 -11.82
C THR A 43 34.91 9.95 -12.62
N MET A 44 34.44 9.86 -13.86
CA MET A 44 34.05 11.04 -14.65
C MET A 44 32.86 11.80 -14.03
N ALA A 45 31.86 11.10 -13.47
CA ALA A 45 30.72 11.73 -12.78
C ALA A 45 31.09 12.38 -11.44
N GLN A 46 32.20 11.98 -10.82
CA GLN A 46 32.76 12.59 -9.60
C GLN A 46 33.66 13.78 -9.94
N GLU A 47 34.62 13.62 -10.86
CA GLU A 47 35.63 14.62 -11.19
C GLU A 47 35.11 15.73 -12.14
N GLN A 48 34.26 15.38 -13.11
CA GLN A 48 33.79 16.30 -14.16
C GLN A 48 32.27 16.19 -14.40
N PRO A 49 31.46 16.62 -13.41
CA PRO A 49 30.01 16.34 -13.36
C PRO A 49 29.23 16.86 -14.58
N GLN A 50 29.57 18.06 -15.07
CA GLN A 50 28.87 18.69 -16.20
C GLN A 50 29.16 17.98 -17.54
N LEU A 51 30.38 17.45 -17.72
CA LEU A 51 30.77 16.71 -18.92
C LEU A 51 30.20 15.29 -18.88
N ALA A 52 30.20 14.64 -17.70
CA ALA A 52 29.54 13.36 -17.51
C ALA A 52 28.02 13.45 -17.76
N GLN A 53 27.34 14.50 -17.29
CA GLN A 53 25.92 14.68 -17.56
C GLN A 53 25.63 14.83 -19.06
N ARG A 54 26.33 15.75 -19.75
CA ARG A 54 26.08 16.07 -21.16
C ARG A 54 26.48 14.97 -22.14
N HIS A 55 27.59 14.28 -21.88
CA HIS A 55 28.15 13.35 -22.85
C HIS A 55 27.93 11.89 -22.47
N LEU A 56 27.93 11.50 -21.19
CA LEU A 56 27.74 10.10 -20.77
C LEU A 56 26.27 9.81 -20.45
N LEU A 57 25.70 10.51 -19.47
CA LEU A 57 24.36 10.22 -18.95
C LEU A 57 23.27 10.59 -19.96
N GLN A 58 23.33 11.77 -20.58
CA GLN A 58 22.29 12.19 -21.53
C GLN A 58 22.18 11.25 -22.74
N PRO A 59 23.26 10.78 -23.41
CA PRO A 59 23.14 9.78 -24.48
C PRO A 59 22.70 8.38 -24.01
N LEU A 60 23.12 7.94 -22.82
CA LEU A 60 22.63 6.67 -22.23
C LEU A 60 21.12 6.70 -21.95
N LEU A 61 20.61 7.84 -21.47
CA LEU A 61 19.19 8.02 -21.13
C LEU A 61 18.34 8.50 -22.32
N ALA A 62 18.95 8.98 -23.41
CA ALA A 62 18.25 9.49 -24.60
C ALA A 62 17.23 8.52 -25.24
N PRO A 63 17.43 7.18 -25.26
CA PRO A 63 16.39 6.25 -25.69
C PRO A 63 15.16 6.31 -24.79
N LEU A 64 15.33 6.24 -23.47
CA LEU A 64 14.24 6.30 -22.48
C LEU A 64 13.52 7.65 -22.50
N HIS A 65 14.26 8.76 -22.65
CA HIS A 65 13.66 10.09 -22.81
C HIS A 65 12.76 10.20 -24.04
N ARG A 66 13.14 9.59 -25.19
CA ARG A 66 12.28 9.58 -26.39
C ARG A 66 10.97 8.83 -26.16
N CYS A 67 10.97 7.78 -25.34
CA CYS A 67 9.75 7.05 -24.96
C CYS A 67 8.70 7.92 -24.25
N SER A 68 9.12 9.01 -23.58
CA SER A 68 8.21 9.99 -22.96
C SER A 68 7.75 11.13 -23.89
N GLN A 69 8.33 11.26 -25.10
CA GLN A 69 8.18 12.43 -25.98
C GLN A 69 7.57 12.11 -27.36
N ALA A 70 6.92 10.96 -27.53
CA ALA A 70 6.28 10.49 -28.78
C ALA A 70 7.20 10.36 -30.02
N ALA A 71 8.51 10.57 -29.88
CA ALA A 71 9.42 10.79 -31.00
C ALA A 71 10.04 9.49 -31.59
N ALA A 72 9.20 8.72 -32.29
CA ALA A 72 9.52 7.65 -33.24
C ALA A 72 10.25 6.38 -32.71
N PRO A 73 10.06 5.20 -33.36
CA PRO A 73 10.21 3.91 -32.68
C PRO A 73 11.57 3.22 -32.86
N LEU A 74 11.68 2.01 -32.30
CA LEU A 74 12.76 1.03 -32.51
C LEU A 74 14.13 1.42 -31.93
N CYS A 75 14.25 1.36 -30.60
CA CYS A 75 15.52 1.03 -29.95
C CYS A 75 15.28 -0.18 -29.04
N PRO A 76 16.03 -1.29 -29.17
CA PRO A 76 16.01 -2.34 -28.16
C PRO A 76 16.57 -1.76 -26.86
N ILE A 77 15.73 -1.67 -25.83
CA ILE A 77 16.15 -1.16 -24.52
C ILE A 77 16.93 -2.28 -23.83
N GLN A 78 18.25 -2.27 -24.01
CA GLN A 78 19.16 -3.13 -23.25
C GLN A 78 19.52 -2.44 -21.96
N VAL A 79 18.98 -2.93 -20.84
CA VAL A 79 19.43 -2.52 -19.51
C VAL A 79 20.64 -3.37 -19.15
N PHE A 80 21.76 -2.72 -18.80
CA PHE A 80 23.01 -3.42 -18.48
C PHE A 80 23.00 -3.93 -17.04
N ASP A 81 23.35 -5.21 -16.86
CA ASP A 81 23.77 -5.79 -15.59
C ASP A 81 25.06 -5.09 -15.09
N SER A 82 24.91 -3.95 -14.42
CA SER A 82 26.04 -3.20 -13.86
C SER A 82 26.08 -3.34 -12.33
N PRO A 83 27.27 -3.57 -11.73
CA PRO A 83 27.40 -3.71 -10.28
C PRO A 83 27.00 -2.41 -9.54
N PRO A 84 26.61 -2.49 -8.26
CA PRO A 84 26.00 -1.37 -7.53
C PRO A 84 26.82 -0.09 -7.61
N VAL A 85 26.17 0.92 -8.18
CA VAL A 85 26.81 2.18 -8.60
C VAL A 85 27.06 3.07 -7.38
N PRO A 86 28.32 3.44 -7.05
CA PRO A 86 28.62 4.37 -5.98
C PRO A 86 27.99 5.75 -6.22
N PHE A 87 27.63 6.37 -5.11
CA PHE A 87 26.83 7.57 -5.01
C PHE A 87 27.38 8.74 -5.84
N SER A 88 26.54 9.26 -6.74
CA SER A 88 26.65 10.62 -7.27
C SER A 88 25.23 11.24 -7.31
N PRO A 89 25.00 12.42 -6.71
CA PRO A 89 23.68 13.05 -6.70
C PRO A 89 23.20 13.43 -8.11
N LEU A 90 24.13 13.56 -9.05
CA LEU A 90 23.84 13.85 -10.46
C LEU A 90 23.28 12.64 -11.19
N LEU A 91 23.73 11.43 -10.84
CA LEU A 91 23.17 10.20 -11.36
C LEU A 91 21.73 10.04 -10.88
N LEU A 92 21.49 10.29 -9.59
CA LEU A 92 20.16 10.23 -8.98
C LEU A 92 19.19 11.22 -9.66
N GLY A 93 19.60 12.49 -9.82
CA GLY A 93 18.78 13.51 -10.48
C GLY A 93 18.56 13.26 -11.98
N SER A 94 19.55 12.69 -12.68
CA SER A 94 19.37 12.29 -14.08
C SER A 94 18.42 11.09 -14.19
N LEU A 95 18.56 10.10 -13.31
CA LEU A 95 17.73 8.89 -13.31
C LEU A 95 16.26 9.21 -13.02
N GLN A 96 15.97 10.12 -12.09
CA GLN A 96 14.60 10.53 -11.71
C GLN A 96 13.72 10.84 -12.94
N SER A 97 14.31 11.48 -13.96
CA SER A 97 13.62 11.90 -15.19
C SER A 97 13.22 10.76 -16.15
N VAL A 98 13.69 9.53 -15.90
CA VAL A 98 13.32 8.33 -16.69
C VAL A 98 12.65 7.23 -15.86
N LEU A 99 12.53 7.40 -14.53
CA LEU A 99 12.00 6.35 -13.64
C LEU A 99 10.58 5.89 -14.01
N GLY A 100 9.73 6.78 -14.51
CA GLY A 100 8.39 6.39 -14.98
C GLY A 100 8.45 5.42 -16.15
N VAL A 101 9.35 5.64 -17.11
CA VAL A 101 9.59 4.71 -18.23
C VAL A 101 10.21 3.39 -17.74
N VAL A 102 11.17 3.43 -16.80
CA VAL A 102 11.76 2.23 -16.18
C VAL A 102 10.70 1.42 -15.41
N PHE A 103 9.77 2.09 -14.75
CA PHE A 103 8.66 1.44 -14.05
C PHE A 103 7.65 0.81 -15.00
N CYS A 104 7.29 1.47 -16.12
CA CYS A 104 6.50 0.86 -17.19
C CYS A 104 7.19 -0.38 -17.79
N LEU A 105 8.53 -0.36 -17.93
CA LEU A 105 9.29 -1.54 -18.37
C LEU A 105 9.28 -2.65 -17.32
N TYR A 106 9.36 -2.33 -16.02
CA TYR A 106 9.26 -3.30 -14.94
C TYR A 106 7.87 -3.96 -14.86
N SER A 107 6.78 -3.19 -14.93
CA SER A 107 5.42 -3.76 -14.94
C SER A 107 5.18 -4.61 -16.19
N PHE A 108 5.60 -4.15 -17.36
CA PHE A 108 5.58 -4.94 -18.59
C PHE A 108 6.38 -6.25 -18.47
N ALA A 109 7.60 -6.19 -17.91
CA ALA A 109 8.47 -7.35 -17.67
C ALA A 109 8.01 -8.25 -16.50
N LYS A 110 7.00 -7.84 -15.72
CA LYS A 110 6.33 -8.68 -14.73
C LYS A 110 5.25 -9.56 -15.38
N GLN A 111 4.54 -9.03 -16.37
CA GLN A 111 3.53 -9.76 -17.15
C GLN A 111 4.13 -10.69 -18.23
N ASN A 112 5.36 -10.40 -18.68
CA ASN A 112 6.01 -11.09 -19.80
C ASN A 112 7.29 -11.81 -19.37
N VAL A 113 7.70 -12.83 -20.13
CA VAL A 113 9.02 -13.45 -19.94
C VAL A 113 10.10 -12.53 -20.51
N SER A 114 10.66 -11.65 -19.67
CA SER A 114 11.72 -10.72 -20.07
C SER A 114 12.90 -10.70 -19.09
N TYR A 115 14.11 -10.61 -19.63
CA TYR A 115 15.33 -10.38 -18.85
C TYR A 115 15.36 -8.98 -18.21
N LEU A 116 14.49 -8.06 -18.63
CA LEU A 116 14.45 -6.69 -18.10
C LEU A 116 13.89 -6.58 -16.67
N ARG A 117 13.27 -7.64 -16.12
CA ARG A 117 12.62 -7.59 -14.80
C ARG A 117 13.59 -7.21 -13.67
N SER A 118 14.68 -7.97 -13.48
CA SER A 118 15.61 -7.68 -12.38
C SER A 118 16.36 -6.37 -12.59
N PRO A 119 16.91 -6.04 -13.78
CA PRO A 119 17.62 -4.78 -13.96
C PRO A 119 16.73 -3.54 -13.77
N CYS A 120 15.46 -3.57 -14.21
CA CYS A 120 14.54 -2.46 -13.92
C CYS A 120 14.19 -2.38 -12.43
N GLN A 121 13.94 -3.51 -11.76
CA GLN A 121 13.66 -3.56 -10.32
C GLN A 121 14.86 -3.05 -9.49
N GLU A 122 16.08 -3.46 -9.83
CA GLU A 122 17.32 -3.05 -9.16
C GLU A 122 17.57 -1.54 -9.30
N ILE A 123 17.30 -0.95 -10.48
CA ILE A 123 17.38 0.49 -10.70
C ILE A 123 16.36 1.25 -9.85
N LEU A 124 15.12 0.77 -9.80
CA LEU A 124 14.03 1.36 -9.01
C LEU A 124 14.34 1.30 -7.50
N LEU A 125 14.74 0.12 -7.00
CA LEU A 125 15.11 -0.08 -5.60
C LEU A 125 16.35 0.73 -5.21
N TRP A 126 17.39 0.77 -6.06
CA TRP A 126 18.58 1.59 -5.82
C TRP A 126 18.22 3.06 -5.68
N PHE A 127 17.34 3.60 -6.54
CA PHE A 127 16.86 4.98 -6.40
C PHE A 127 16.12 5.18 -5.07
N LEU A 128 15.12 4.33 -4.76
CA LEU A 128 14.31 4.48 -3.56
C LEU A 128 15.12 4.36 -2.25
N GLU A 129 16.15 3.51 -2.24
CA GLU A 129 17.08 3.38 -1.11
C GLU A 129 18.10 4.52 -0.98
N LYS A 130 18.50 5.15 -2.10
CA LYS A 130 19.63 6.12 -2.12
C LYS A 130 19.18 7.58 -2.19
N ALA A 131 17.92 7.83 -2.56
CA ALA A 131 17.35 9.17 -2.59
C ALA A 131 16.98 9.69 -1.20
N GLU A 132 16.83 11.01 -1.11
CA GLU A 132 16.16 11.66 0.02
C GLU A 132 14.70 11.19 0.10
N ARG A 133 14.19 11.01 1.31
CA ARG A 133 12.87 10.42 1.58
C ARG A 133 11.72 11.12 0.84
N GLU A 134 11.73 12.46 0.83
CA GLU A 134 10.77 13.29 0.08
C GLU A 134 10.84 13.07 -1.44
N ARG A 135 12.05 12.85 -2.00
CA ARG A 135 12.23 12.56 -3.43
C ARG A 135 11.77 11.15 -3.78
N SER A 136 11.98 10.17 -2.89
CA SER A 136 11.41 8.83 -3.04
C SER A 136 9.88 8.88 -3.04
N LEU A 137 9.26 9.65 -2.15
CA LEU A 137 7.79 9.79 -2.09
C LEU A 137 7.19 10.47 -3.32
N THR A 138 7.71 11.64 -3.71
CA THR A 138 7.25 12.33 -4.93
C THR A 138 7.43 11.50 -6.21
N VAL A 139 8.45 10.64 -6.24
CA VAL A 139 8.59 9.63 -7.30
C VAL A 139 7.53 8.54 -7.18
N LEU A 140 7.30 7.96 -6.00
CA LEU A 140 6.27 6.94 -5.79
C LEU A 140 4.86 7.45 -6.15
N GLU A 141 4.52 8.70 -5.84
CA GLU A 141 3.29 9.37 -6.26
C GLU A 141 3.15 9.42 -7.80
N GLY A 142 4.23 9.78 -8.50
CA GLY A 142 4.25 9.78 -9.97
C GLY A 142 4.22 8.38 -10.58
N LEU A 143 4.91 7.40 -9.96
CA LEU A 143 4.86 6.00 -10.36
C LEU A 143 3.46 5.39 -10.12
N ALA A 144 2.77 5.78 -9.07
CA ALA A 144 1.37 5.41 -8.80
C ALA A 144 0.39 6.08 -9.78
N GLY A 145 0.69 7.31 -10.23
CA GLY A 145 -0.18 8.10 -11.10
C GLY A 145 -1.02 9.14 -10.37
N LEU A 146 -0.68 9.43 -9.11
CA LEU A 146 -1.30 10.50 -8.31
C LEU A 146 -0.76 11.88 -8.71
N SER A 147 0.48 11.96 -9.21
CA SER A 147 1.09 13.20 -9.67
C SER A 147 1.69 13.07 -11.08
N SER A 148 1.79 14.19 -11.79
CA SER A 148 2.40 14.29 -13.13
C SER A 148 3.91 14.62 -13.09
N HIS A 149 4.55 14.53 -11.93
CA HIS A 149 5.93 14.95 -11.71
C HIS A 149 6.99 14.00 -12.30
N VAL A 150 6.64 12.74 -12.54
CA VAL A 150 7.53 11.74 -13.14
C VAL A 150 7.12 11.49 -14.59
N PRO A 151 8.01 11.71 -15.59
CA PRO A 151 7.71 11.38 -16.98
C PRO A 151 7.48 9.87 -17.16
N THR A 152 6.26 9.49 -17.51
CA THR A 152 5.88 8.12 -17.88
C THR A 152 6.13 7.87 -19.37
N LEU A 153 5.84 6.65 -19.82
CA LEU A 153 5.66 6.36 -21.25
C LEU A 153 4.60 7.32 -21.83
N HIS A 154 4.83 7.82 -23.05
CA HIS A 154 3.87 8.69 -23.73
C HIS A 154 2.55 7.93 -24.00
N PRO A 155 1.35 8.55 -23.88
CA PRO A 155 0.08 7.82 -24.04
C PRO A 155 -0.06 7.09 -25.37
N GLN A 156 0.41 7.69 -26.47
CA GLN A 156 0.43 7.08 -27.81
C GLN A 156 1.55 6.04 -28.02
N CYS A 157 2.22 5.57 -26.97
CA CYS A 157 3.30 4.61 -27.06
C CYS A 157 2.98 3.37 -26.22
N GLN A 158 2.98 2.20 -26.88
CA GLN A 158 2.79 0.91 -26.22
C GLN A 158 4.10 0.12 -26.16
N LEU A 159 4.28 -0.65 -25.09
CA LEU A 159 5.34 -1.65 -24.98
C LEU A 159 4.88 -2.98 -25.57
N ARG A 160 5.71 -3.57 -26.43
CA ARG A 160 5.49 -4.90 -27.03
C ARG A 160 6.72 -5.79 -26.81
N VAL A 161 6.52 -7.10 -26.82
CA VAL A 161 7.59 -8.09 -26.63
C VAL A 161 8.58 -7.98 -27.81
N GLY A 162 9.85 -7.75 -27.50
CA GLY A 162 10.92 -7.75 -28.49
C GLY A 162 11.37 -9.17 -28.84
N SER A 163 11.92 -9.36 -30.05
CA SER A 163 12.33 -10.68 -30.56
C SER A 163 13.28 -11.45 -29.64
N GLU A 164 14.15 -10.74 -28.92
CA GLU A 164 15.17 -11.31 -28.02
C GLU A 164 14.71 -11.41 -26.55
N GLY A 165 13.41 -11.29 -26.27
CA GLY A 165 12.88 -11.24 -24.89
C GLY A 165 13.10 -9.91 -24.17
N GLY A 166 13.45 -8.86 -24.93
CA GLY A 166 13.44 -7.46 -24.45
C GLY A 166 12.05 -6.81 -24.64
N ALA A 167 12.01 -5.48 -24.56
CA ALA A 167 10.82 -4.68 -24.89
C ALA A 167 11.10 -3.75 -26.08
N ALA A 168 10.09 -3.55 -26.93
CA ALA A 168 10.09 -2.59 -28.02
C ALA A 168 8.95 -1.59 -27.81
N VAL A 169 9.25 -0.30 -27.94
CA VAL A 169 8.22 0.76 -27.93
C VAL A 169 7.71 0.96 -29.36
N VAL A 170 6.40 0.85 -29.54
CA VAL A 170 5.69 1.07 -30.80
C VAL A 170 4.67 2.19 -30.58
N VAL A 171 4.43 3.00 -31.61
CA VAL A 171 3.34 3.98 -31.57
C VAL A 171 2.01 3.22 -31.65
N GLU A 172 1.06 3.58 -30.80
CA GLU A 172 -0.26 2.97 -30.75
C GLU A 172 -1.01 3.19 -32.07
N GLU A 173 -1.39 2.08 -32.71
CA GLU A 173 -2.33 2.08 -33.82
C GLU A 173 -3.74 2.05 -33.23
N THR A 174 -4.68 2.82 -33.79
CA THR A 174 -6.04 2.96 -33.25
C THR A 174 -6.71 1.59 -33.11
N ILE A 175 -6.94 1.18 -31.87
CA ILE A 175 -7.61 -0.08 -31.54
C ILE A 175 -9.03 -0.02 -32.13
N SER A 176 -9.39 -1.00 -32.97
CA SER A 176 -10.67 -1.02 -33.68
C SER A 176 -11.85 -1.49 -32.82
N ASP A 177 -11.58 -1.86 -31.57
CA ASP A 177 -12.52 -2.48 -30.63
C ASP A 177 -12.42 -1.76 -29.28
N GLU A 178 -13.51 -1.13 -28.86
CA GLU A 178 -13.58 -0.29 -27.66
C GLU A 178 -13.54 -1.14 -26.37
N ASP A 179 -14.08 -2.36 -26.41
CA ASP A 179 -14.14 -3.25 -25.24
C ASP A 179 -12.75 -3.84 -24.94
N GLU A 180 -12.01 -4.24 -25.98
CA GLU A 180 -10.63 -4.72 -25.85
C GLU A 180 -9.69 -3.60 -25.36
N ALA A 181 -9.86 -2.37 -25.85
CA ALA A 181 -9.12 -1.20 -25.38
C ALA A 181 -9.38 -0.93 -23.88
N LEU A 182 -10.63 -1.04 -23.43
CA LEU A 182 -11.00 -0.88 -22.02
C LEU A 182 -10.39 -1.98 -21.15
N TYR A 183 -10.42 -3.24 -21.59
CA TYR A 183 -9.82 -4.36 -20.87
C TYR A 183 -8.30 -4.23 -20.73
N GLN A 184 -7.61 -3.84 -21.81
CA GLN A 184 -6.16 -3.58 -21.79
C GLN A 184 -5.82 -2.42 -20.84
N LYS A 185 -6.62 -1.35 -20.83
CA LYS A 185 -6.45 -0.23 -19.90
C LYS A 185 -6.56 -0.69 -18.44
N ILE A 186 -7.66 -1.32 -18.05
CA ILE A 186 -7.91 -1.77 -16.66
C ILE A 186 -6.83 -2.75 -16.19
N SER A 187 -6.45 -3.72 -17.02
CA SER A 187 -5.39 -4.69 -16.67
C SER A 187 -4.01 -4.05 -16.55
N SER A 188 -3.71 -3.01 -17.34
CA SER A 188 -2.48 -2.24 -17.20
C SER A 188 -2.45 -1.39 -15.91
N GLU A 189 -3.56 -0.75 -15.55
CA GLU A 189 -3.70 0.05 -14.32
C GLU A 189 -3.61 -0.85 -13.07
N GLN A 190 -4.25 -2.02 -13.08
CA GLN A 190 -4.11 -3.00 -12.01
C GLN A 190 -2.66 -3.51 -11.88
N CYS A 191 -2.03 -3.91 -12.99
CA CYS A 191 -0.65 -4.39 -12.94
C CYS A 191 0.33 -3.30 -12.45
N ARG A 192 0.09 -2.04 -12.81
CA ARG A 192 0.84 -0.88 -12.30
C ARG A 192 0.79 -0.81 -10.77
N VAL A 193 -0.40 -0.93 -10.18
CA VAL A 193 -0.58 -0.93 -8.71
C VAL A 193 0.11 -2.15 -8.07
N GLU A 194 -0.10 -3.36 -8.59
CA GLU A 194 0.54 -4.57 -8.09
C GLU A 194 2.08 -4.53 -8.18
N SER A 195 2.63 -3.92 -9.22
CA SER A 195 4.07 -3.69 -9.38
C SER A 195 4.60 -2.66 -8.38
N LEU A 196 3.83 -1.62 -8.06
CA LEU A 196 4.22 -0.63 -7.06
C LEU A 196 4.27 -1.25 -5.65
N VAL A 197 3.26 -2.05 -5.30
CA VAL A 197 3.18 -2.74 -4.01
C VAL A 197 4.28 -3.79 -3.86
N GLU A 198 4.59 -4.55 -4.92
CA GLU A 198 5.76 -5.45 -4.95
C GLU A 198 7.07 -4.68 -4.74
N LEU A 199 7.24 -3.51 -5.37
CA LEU A 199 8.43 -2.68 -5.18
C LEU A 199 8.54 -2.19 -3.72
N LEU A 200 7.43 -1.71 -3.13
CA LEU A 200 7.38 -1.25 -1.75
C LEU A 200 7.64 -2.37 -0.72
N SER A 201 7.21 -3.61 -0.99
CA SER A 201 7.46 -4.74 -0.09
C SER A 201 8.95 -5.14 -0.02
N HIS A 202 9.77 -4.73 -0.98
CA HIS A 202 11.24 -4.84 -0.91
C HIS A 202 11.88 -3.68 -0.13
N CYS A 203 11.18 -2.54 0.02
CA CYS A 203 11.66 -1.33 0.68
C CYS A 203 11.35 -1.25 2.19
N GLN A 204 10.87 -2.31 2.85
CA GLN A 204 10.36 -2.30 4.24
C GLN A 204 11.24 -1.51 5.25
N LYS A 205 12.57 -1.67 5.20
CA LYS A 205 13.51 -1.02 6.13
C LYS A 205 13.61 0.52 5.99
N SER A 206 13.11 1.07 4.88
CA SER A 206 13.15 2.51 4.61
C SER A 206 12.00 3.28 5.27
N GLY A 207 10.93 2.61 5.67
CA GLY A 207 9.68 3.25 6.10
C GLY A 207 8.85 3.87 4.97
N LEU A 208 9.34 3.92 3.72
CA LEU A 208 8.65 4.58 2.60
C LEU A 208 7.23 4.04 2.34
N ALA A 209 6.97 2.75 2.61
CA ALA A 209 5.65 2.16 2.48
C ALA A 209 4.62 2.80 3.44
N GLY A 210 5.03 3.12 4.67
CA GLY A 210 4.18 3.77 5.66
C GLY A 210 3.85 5.21 5.31
N ASP A 211 4.86 5.98 4.89
CA ASP A 211 4.67 7.36 4.43
C ASP A 211 3.76 7.41 3.20
N PHE A 212 3.99 6.52 2.21
CA PHE A 212 3.17 6.45 1.01
C PHE A 212 1.74 6.01 1.30
N PHE A 213 1.54 5.08 2.25
CA PHE A 213 0.21 4.71 2.74
C PHE A 213 -0.51 5.90 3.40
N ILE A 214 0.19 6.65 4.27
CA ILE A 214 -0.35 7.85 4.91
C ILE A 214 -0.68 8.94 3.87
N HIS A 215 0.16 9.11 2.85
CA HIS A 215 -0.11 10.00 1.72
C HIS A 215 -1.40 9.58 0.99
N CYS A 216 -1.52 8.31 0.58
CA CYS A 216 -2.74 7.79 -0.06
C CYS A 216 -4.00 7.96 0.82
N LEU A 217 -3.89 7.90 2.14
CA LEU A 217 -5.00 8.15 3.06
C LEU A 217 -5.39 9.65 3.15
N LYS A 218 -4.39 10.55 3.12
CA LYS A 218 -4.59 12.01 3.01
C LYS A 218 -5.26 12.35 1.66
N GLU A 219 -4.77 11.77 0.56
CA GLU A 219 -5.36 11.87 -0.78
C GLU A 219 -6.81 11.36 -0.82
N LEU A 220 -7.10 10.20 -0.22
CA LEU A 220 -8.47 9.65 -0.15
C LEU A 220 -9.42 10.61 0.56
N THR A 221 -8.93 11.27 1.61
CA THR A 221 -9.68 12.29 2.35
C THR A 221 -9.94 13.53 1.51
N GLN A 222 -8.97 13.99 0.72
CA GLN A 222 -9.16 15.11 -0.21
C GLN A 222 -10.20 14.76 -1.29
N VAL A 223 -10.05 13.64 -1.98
CA VAL A 223 -10.96 13.28 -3.09
C VAL A 223 -12.38 13.02 -2.59
N ALA A 224 -12.55 12.45 -1.38
CA ALA A 224 -13.86 12.33 -0.75
C ALA A 224 -14.47 13.70 -0.37
N ALA A 225 -13.67 14.74 -0.10
CA ALA A 225 -14.18 16.08 0.18
C ALA A 225 -14.54 16.84 -1.13
N GLU A 226 -13.82 16.57 -2.22
CA GLU A 226 -14.11 17.13 -3.55
C GLU A 226 -15.47 16.64 -4.10
N ASP A 227 -15.88 15.41 -3.81
CA ASP A 227 -17.16 14.83 -4.22
C ASP A 227 -18.39 15.46 -3.52
N GLU A 228 -18.30 15.77 -2.22
CA GLU A 228 -19.40 16.40 -1.45
C GLU A 228 -19.66 17.86 -1.89
N VAL A 229 -18.65 18.51 -2.48
CA VAL A 229 -18.75 19.89 -3.00
C VAL A 229 -19.21 19.92 -4.46
N ALA A 230 -19.14 18.80 -5.19
CA ALA A 230 -19.61 18.72 -6.56
C ALA A 230 -21.15 18.75 -6.63
N PRO A 231 -21.75 19.56 -7.53
CA PRO A 231 -23.19 19.56 -7.69
C PRO A 231 -23.68 18.19 -8.16
N ASN A 232 -24.79 17.75 -7.55
CA ASN A 232 -25.40 16.45 -7.82
C ASN A 232 -25.83 16.35 -9.31
N PRO A 233 -25.36 15.37 -10.11
CA PRO A 233 -25.53 15.35 -11.58
C PRO A 233 -26.98 15.15 -12.07
N ALA A 234 -27.96 15.20 -11.19
CA ALA A 234 -29.36 14.91 -11.46
C ALA A 234 -30.20 16.13 -11.91
N VAL A 235 -29.63 17.34 -12.04
CA VAL A 235 -30.44 18.58 -12.16
C VAL A 235 -30.13 19.49 -13.37
N GLU A 236 -28.89 19.63 -13.85
CA GLU A 236 -28.56 20.68 -14.84
C GLU A 236 -28.22 20.13 -16.25
N PRO A 237 -29.13 20.24 -17.24
CA PRO A 237 -28.85 19.90 -18.63
C PRO A 237 -28.03 21.01 -19.31
N GLY A 238 -26.75 21.13 -18.94
CA GLY A 238 -25.88 22.19 -19.44
C GLY A 238 -24.37 22.01 -19.21
N GLU A 239 -23.91 20.86 -18.70
CA GLU A 239 -22.49 20.63 -18.44
C GLU A 239 -21.64 20.79 -19.71
N SER A 240 -20.58 21.60 -19.61
CA SER A 240 -19.61 21.76 -20.67
C SER A 240 -18.69 20.55 -20.77
N LEU A 241 -18.15 20.29 -21.96
CA LEU A 241 -17.25 19.16 -22.21
C LEU A 241 -16.02 19.17 -21.27
N LEU A 242 -15.56 20.36 -20.86
CA LEU A 242 -14.47 20.53 -19.89
C LEU A 242 -14.86 20.14 -18.45
N GLU A 243 -16.13 20.30 -18.06
CA GLU A 243 -16.61 19.89 -16.74
C GLU A 243 -16.75 18.36 -16.68
N LEU A 244 -17.21 17.74 -17.77
CA LEU A 244 -17.22 16.29 -17.96
C LEU A 244 -15.82 15.66 -17.89
N GLU A 245 -14.84 16.22 -18.61
CA GLU A 245 -13.44 15.78 -18.54
C GLU A 245 -12.87 15.89 -17.11
N GLN A 246 -13.14 17.00 -16.41
CA GLN A 246 -12.72 17.19 -15.03
C GLN A 246 -13.41 16.21 -14.06
N HIS A 247 -14.70 15.92 -14.26
CA HIS A 247 -15.43 14.98 -13.42
C HIS A 247 -14.89 13.55 -13.61
N GLN A 248 -14.64 13.14 -14.86
CA GLN A 248 -14.00 11.86 -15.18
C GLN A 248 -12.59 11.75 -14.58
N ALA A 249 -11.79 12.83 -14.63
CA ALA A 249 -10.47 12.86 -14.02
C ALA A 249 -10.52 12.72 -12.49
N ARG A 250 -11.48 13.38 -11.81
CA ARG A 250 -11.70 13.22 -10.36
C ARG A 250 -12.13 11.80 -9.99
N GLN A 251 -13.09 11.23 -10.72
CA GLN A 251 -13.52 9.84 -10.52
C GLN A 251 -12.37 8.84 -10.75
N GLY A 252 -11.54 9.06 -11.79
CA GLY A 252 -10.34 8.26 -12.05
C GLY A 252 -9.34 8.32 -10.89
N ARG A 253 -9.03 9.53 -10.37
CA ARG A 253 -8.18 9.71 -9.18
C ARG A 253 -8.78 9.00 -7.95
N LYS A 254 -10.09 9.08 -7.74
CA LYS A 254 -10.79 8.38 -6.64
C LYS A 254 -10.62 6.87 -6.71
N LEU A 255 -10.86 6.28 -7.88
CA LEU A 255 -10.73 4.83 -8.10
C LEU A 255 -9.27 4.39 -7.91
N LEU A 256 -8.31 5.13 -8.45
CA LEU A 256 -6.88 4.86 -8.29
C LEU A 256 -6.45 4.89 -6.81
N VAL A 257 -6.86 5.91 -6.05
CA VAL A 257 -6.53 6.00 -4.62
C VAL A 257 -7.17 4.86 -3.82
N LEU A 258 -8.43 4.49 -4.11
CA LEU A 258 -9.08 3.34 -3.47
C LEU A 258 -8.36 2.02 -3.80
N GLN A 259 -7.96 1.83 -5.05
CA GLN A 259 -7.22 0.64 -5.50
C GLN A 259 -5.83 0.54 -4.85
N LEU A 260 -5.09 1.66 -4.78
CA LEU A 260 -3.82 1.76 -4.06
C LEU A 260 -3.99 1.41 -2.58
N MET A 261 -5.04 1.93 -1.92
CA MET A 261 -5.31 1.64 -0.51
C MET A 261 -5.63 0.17 -0.28
N ALA A 262 -6.46 -0.44 -1.13
CA ALA A 262 -6.75 -1.88 -1.06
C ALA A 262 -5.47 -2.73 -1.23
N ALA A 263 -4.70 -2.47 -2.29
CA ALA A 263 -3.49 -3.23 -2.60
C ALA A 263 -2.38 -3.06 -1.54
N LEU A 264 -2.24 -1.88 -0.92
CA LEU A 264 -1.30 -1.67 0.19
C LEU A 264 -1.73 -2.41 1.47
N CYS A 265 -3.04 -2.43 1.77
CA CYS A 265 -3.59 -3.22 2.88
C CYS A 265 -3.39 -4.73 2.68
N GLU A 266 -3.46 -5.23 1.45
CA GLU A 266 -3.22 -6.64 1.15
C GLU A 266 -1.72 -7.00 1.12
N GLY A 267 -0.89 -6.16 0.51
CA GLY A 267 0.51 -6.52 0.19
C GLY A 267 1.57 -6.06 1.19
N VAL A 268 1.27 -5.15 2.12
CA VAL A 268 2.27 -4.57 3.03
C VAL A 268 1.81 -4.45 4.50
N SER A 269 0.54 -4.75 4.81
CA SER A 269 -0.15 -4.52 6.10
C SER A 269 0.69 -4.75 7.36
N ASP A 270 1.32 -5.92 7.49
CA ASP A 270 2.10 -6.30 8.68
C ASP A 270 3.37 -5.46 8.91
N THR A 271 3.79 -4.68 7.92
CA THR A 271 5.07 -3.92 7.91
C THR A 271 4.93 -2.46 7.45
N VAL A 272 3.69 -1.94 7.33
CA VAL A 272 3.44 -0.57 6.85
C VAL A 272 4.13 0.47 7.73
N PHE A 273 3.93 0.40 9.05
CA PHE A 273 4.46 1.38 9.99
C PHE A 273 5.74 0.87 10.66
N THR A 274 6.82 1.63 10.49
CA THR A 274 8.18 1.29 10.96
C THR A 274 8.60 2.07 12.21
N ASP A 275 7.96 3.21 12.48
CA ASP A 275 8.24 4.03 13.66
C ASP A 275 6.97 4.67 14.26
N ILE A 276 7.14 5.28 15.43
CA ILE A 276 6.05 5.94 16.18
C ILE A 276 5.55 7.23 15.53
N VAL A 277 6.38 7.92 14.73
CA VAL A 277 6.00 9.16 14.04
C VAL A 277 5.01 8.84 12.92
N GLN A 278 5.23 7.77 12.17
CA GLN A 278 4.29 7.26 11.19
C GLN A 278 2.94 6.87 11.82
N VAL A 279 2.96 6.21 13.00
CA VAL A 279 1.70 5.88 13.70
C VAL A 279 0.97 7.14 14.16
N GLN A 280 1.68 8.17 14.65
CA GLN A 280 1.09 9.46 15.00
C GLN A 280 0.50 10.18 13.78
N GLU A 281 1.20 10.19 12.64
CA GLU A 281 0.71 10.77 11.39
C GLU A 281 -0.50 10.01 10.81
N PHE A 282 -0.48 8.67 10.86
CA PHE A 282 -1.62 7.84 10.47
C PHE A 282 -2.86 8.15 11.30
N VAL A 283 -2.72 8.18 12.63
CA VAL A 283 -3.79 8.57 13.56
C VAL A 283 -4.30 9.97 13.22
N GLY A 284 -3.39 10.94 13.04
CA GLY A 284 -3.74 12.32 12.69
C GLY A 284 -4.53 12.40 11.38
N ALA A 285 -4.13 11.66 10.35
CA ALA A 285 -4.80 11.62 9.06
C ALA A 285 -6.19 10.93 9.14
N VAL A 286 -6.32 9.84 9.91
CA VAL A 286 -7.62 9.17 10.16
C VAL A 286 -8.58 10.08 10.95
N LEU A 287 -8.09 10.76 11.99
CA LEU A 287 -8.89 11.71 12.77
C LEU A 287 -9.32 12.91 11.91
N HIS A 288 -8.41 13.44 11.08
CA HIS A 288 -8.73 14.52 10.13
C HIS A 288 -9.83 14.09 9.17
N ARG A 289 -9.76 12.86 8.61
CA ARG A 289 -10.81 12.30 7.75
C ARG A 289 -12.16 12.22 8.46
N ALA A 290 -12.20 11.67 9.67
CA ALA A 290 -13.43 11.59 10.45
C ALA A 290 -14.02 12.96 10.86
N CYS A 291 -13.20 14.01 10.90
CA CYS A 291 -13.65 15.38 11.12
C CYS A 291 -14.10 16.10 9.84
N ALA A 292 -13.46 15.80 8.70
CA ALA A 292 -13.81 16.34 7.39
C ALA A 292 -15.12 15.73 6.84
N HIS A 293 -15.38 14.47 7.16
CA HIS A 293 -16.57 13.72 6.78
C HIS A 293 -17.39 13.34 8.02
N PRO A 294 -18.18 14.28 8.60
CA PRO A 294 -18.99 14.02 9.78
C PRO A 294 -20.25 13.22 9.44
N ALA A 295 -20.11 11.92 9.12
CA ALA A 295 -21.13 10.89 9.26
C ALA A 295 -22.56 11.23 8.77
N GLN A 296 -22.70 11.88 7.60
CA GLN A 296 -24.00 12.15 6.95
C GLN A 296 -24.27 11.22 5.77
N GLY A 297 -24.17 9.90 5.99
CA GLY A 297 -24.49 8.92 4.97
C GLY A 297 -24.27 7.46 5.40
N PRO A 298 -24.54 6.49 4.51
CA PRO A 298 -24.36 5.07 4.79
C PRO A 298 -22.92 4.63 5.11
N GLY A 299 -21.92 5.51 4.92
CA GLY A 299 -20.51 5.28 5.32
C GLY A 299 -20.21 5.49 6.81
N ALA A 300 -21.11 6.12 7.59
CA ALA A 300 -20.88 6.54 8.97
C ALA A 300 -20.38 5.43 9.92
N ALA A 301 -20.83 4.18 9.70
CA ALA A 301 -20.38 3.03 10.49
C ALA A 301 -18.90 2.69 10.27
N THR A 302 -18.41 2.79 9.03
CA THR A 302 -17.01 2.48 8.69
C THR A 302 -16.06 3.58 9.17
N GLU A 303 -16.49 4.83 9.16
CA GLU A 303 -15.74 5.96 9.71
C GLU A 303 -15.60 5.84 11.23
N ALA A 304 -16.70 5.51 11.93
CA ALA A 304 -16.68 5.25 13.37
C ALA A 304 -15.79 4.05 13.74
N GLN A 305 -15.80 2.96 12.95
CA GLN A 305 -14.87 1.84 13.11
C GLN A 305 -13.41 2.23 12.89
N THR A 306 -13.11 3.01 11.84
CA THR A 306 -11.74 3.46 11.53
C THR A 306 -11.20 4.38 12.63
N LEU A 307 -12.05 5.28 13.15
CA LEU A 307 -11.72 6.13 14.30
C LEU A 307 -11.52 5.31 15.58
N ALA A 308 -12.35 4.30 15.85
CA ALA A 308 -12.18 3.41 17.00
C ALA A 308 -10.85 2.62 16.92
N MET A 309 -10.46 2.16 15.73
CA MET A 309 -9.16 1.51 15.51
C MET A 309 -7.98 2.47 15.71
N ALA A 310 -8.06 3.70 15.18
CA ALA A 310 -7.04 4.72 15.40
C ALA A 310 -6.91 5.10 16.88
N MET A 311 -8.03 5.29 17.59
CA MET A 311 -8.02 5.54 19.05
C MET A 311 -7.48 4.34 19.83
N GLY A 312 -7.72 3.10 19.37
CA GLY A 312 -7.09 1.90 19.91
C GLY A 312 -5.57 1.90 19.76
N LEU A 313 -5.06 2.28 18.58
CA LEU A 313 -3.62 2.42 18.33
C LEU A 313 -2.99 3.57 19.15
N VAL A 314 -3.69 4.68 19.36
CA VAL A 314 -3.26 5.72 20.30
C VAL A 314 -3.17 5.17 21.73
N ALA A 315 -4.17 4.41 22.17
CA ALA A 315 -4.20 3.83 23.51
C ALA A 315 -3.08 2.80 23.72
N THR A 316 -2.71 2.00 22.71
CA THR A 316 -1.59 1.05 22.81
C THR A 316 -0.23 1.76 22.76
N VAL A 317 -0.07 2.80 21.94
CA VAL A 317 1.16 3.61 21.89
C VAL A 317 1.38 4.38 23.19
N LEU A 318 0.34 5.03 23.74
CA LEU A 318 0.40 5.73 25.03
C LEU A 318 0.49 4.76 26.22
N GLY A 319 -0.01 3.52 26.08
CA GLY A 319 0.07 2.46 27.08
C GLY A 319 1.33 1.56 26.97
N GLY A 320 2.25 1.88 26.07
CA GLY A 320 3.40 1.03 25.72
C GLY A 320 4.48 0.96 26.80
N SER A 321 4.52 -0.14 27.54
CA SER A 321 5.68 -0.60 28.33
C SER A 321 6.03 0.16 29.62
N THR A 322 5.11 0.19 30.60
CA THR A 322 5.52 0.17 32.02
C THR A 322 5.18 -1.17 32.67
N ASN A 323 6.17 -2.05 32.79
CA ASN A 323 6.14 -3.12 33.79
C ASN A 323 6.24 -2.49 35.19
N HIS A 324 5.11 -2.18 35.82
CA HIS A 324 5.00 -2.16 37.28
C HIS A 324 3.54 -2.23 37.76
N GLU A 325 3.37 -2.74 38.97
CA GLU A 325 2.11 -2.94 39.69
C GLU A 325 1.25 -1.65 39.84
N PRO A 326 -0.07 -1.82 40.01
CA PRO A 326 -0.99 -0.69 40.13
C PRO A 326 -0.76 0.11 41.42
N SER A 327 -0.40 1.38 41.28
CA SER A 327 -0.38 2.36 42.37
C SER A 327 -1.39 3.47 42.07
N ALA A 328 -2.27 3.75 43.03
CA ALA A 328 -3.43 4.61 42.83
C ALA A 328 -3.12 6.11 42.91
N SER A 329 -3.83 6.94 42.13
CA SER A 329 -4.68 8.03 42.67
C SER A 329 -5.38 8.87 41.59
N SER A 330 -6.69 9.10 41.80
CA SER A 330 -7.53 10.28 41.39
C SER A 330 -7.49 10.82 39.94
N ALA A 331 -8.58 11.24 39.29
CA ALA A 331 -10.05 11.27 39.51
C ALA A 331 -10.65 11.91 38.22
N SER A 332 -11.94 11.92 37.84
CA SER A 332 -13.24 11.36 38.28
C SER A 332 -14.25 11.58 37.10
N PRO A 333 -15.54 11.17 37.13
CA PRO A 333 -16.31 10.50 38.19
C PRO A 333 -16.93 9.14 37.77
N ALA A 334 -17.39 8.36 38.76
CA ALA A 334 -18.21 7.19 38.53
C ALA A 334 -19.72 7.54 38.55
N PRO A 335 -20.59 6.85 37.78
CA PRO A 335 -21.91 6.47 38.25
C PRO A 335 -21.79 5.30 39.25
N CYS A 336 -22.71 5.24 40.21
CA CYS A 336 -22.61 4.34 41.34
C CYS A 336 -22.60 2.85 40.97
N ALA A 337 -21.91 2.06 41.80
CA ALA A 337 -22.13 0.63 41.84
C ALA A 337 -23.50 0.35 42.49
N ASP A 338 -24.50 0.04 41.68
CA ASP A 338 -25.60 -0.78 42.14
C ASP A 338 -25.17 -2.25 42.09
N SER A 339 -25.28 -2.94 43.21
CA SER A 339 -25.21 -4.40 43.26
C SER A 339 -26.33 -4.95 42.39
N LEU A 340 -26.00 -5.52 41.22
CA LEU A 340 -27.00 -6.22 40.41
C LEU A 340 -27.60 -7.34 41.25
N ALA A 341 -28.91 -7.25 41.48
CA ALA A 341 -29.71 -8.35 41.96
C ALA A 341 -29.83 -9.41 40.84
N PRO A 342 -30.15 -10.68 41.15
CA PRO A 342 -30.26 -11.76 40.15
C PRO A 342 -31.25 -11.49 39.00
N ALA A 343 -32.13 -10.49 39.13
CA ALA A 343 -32.98 -9.99 38.04
C ALA A 343 -32.17 -9.40 36.86
N GLY A 344 -31.06 -8.69 37.14
CA GLY A 344 -30.25 -8.02 36.11
C GLY A 344 -29.51 -9.00 35.20
N LEU A 345 -29.08 -10.16 35.73
CA LEU A 345 -28.50 -11.23 34.90
C LEU A 345 -29.55 -11.85 33.97
N GLN A 346 -30.80 -11.98 34.42
CA GLN A 346 -31.88 -12.51 33.59
C GLN A 346 -32.28 -11.53 32.46
N GLU A 347 -32.25 -10.22 32.73
CA GLU A 347 -32.43 -9.17 31.72
C GLU A 347 -31.29 -9.15 30.69
N LEU A 348 -30.03 -9.31 31.13
CA LEU A 348 -28.87 -9.46 30.23
C LEU A 348 -28.95 -10.72 29.36
N LEU A 349 -29.41 -11.85 29.90
CA LEU A 349 -29.63 -13.09 29.14
C LEU A 349 -30.72 -12.92 28.07
N LEU A 350 -31.79 -12.16 28.35
CA LEU A 350 -32.81 -11.83 27.34
C LEU A 350 -32.26 -10.87 26.28
N SER A 351 -31.48 -9.87 26.70
CA SER A 351 -30.82 -8.92 25.79
C SER A 351 -29.80 -9.58 24.86
N ALA A 352 -29.25 -10.75 25.22
CA ALA A 352 -28.40 -11.56 24.34
C ALA A 352 -29.17 -12.23 23.16
N TYR A 353 -30.49 -12.01 23.08
CA TYR A 353 -31.35 -12.37 21.95
C TYR A 353 -32.12 -11.15 21.38
N ASP A 354 -31.69 -9.93 21.70
CA ASP A 354 -32.31 -8.71 21.17
C ASP A 354 -32.25 -8.66 19.62
N PRO A 355 -33.33 -8.25 18.93
CA PRO A 355 -33.35 -8.19 17.46
C PRO A 355 -32.41 -7.13 16.87
N GLN A 356 -31.91 -6.18 17.66
CA GLN A 356 -30.91 -5.20 17.25
C GLN A 356 -29.50 -5.72 17.55
N PRO A 357 -28.64 -5.94 16.52
CA PRO A 357 -27.26 -6.36 16.71
C PRO A 357 -26.43 -5.58 17.74
N PRO A 358 -26.48 -4.23 17.84
CA PRO A 358 -25.68 -3.50 18.83
C PRO A 358 -26.09 -3.78 20.28
N CYS A 359 -27.40 -3.89 20.55
CA CYS A 359 -27.93 -4.22 21.88
C CYS A 359 -27.51 -5.64 22.28
N ARG A 360 -27.65 -6.59 21.33
CA ARG A 360 -27.24 -7.98 21.48
C ARG A 360 -25.74 -8.14 21.74
N ALA A 361 -24.91 -7.43 20.97
CA ALA A 361 -23.46 -7.39 21.13
C ALA A 361 -23.01 -6.72 22.43
N ALA A 362 -23.75 -5.72 22.94
CA ALA A 362 -23.50 -5.15 24.27
C ALA A 362 -23.79 -6.17 25.38
N ALA A 363 -24.94 -6.85 25.33
CA ALA A 363 -25.32 -7.87 26.29
C ALA A 363 -24.29 -9.02 26.36
N LEU A 364 -23.85 -9.56 25.22
CA LEU A 364 -22.81 -10.60 25.16
C LEU A 364 -21.49 -10.16 25.81
N ARG A 365 -21.05 -8.92 25.59
CA ARG A 365 -19.84 -8.36 26.22
C ARG A 365 -19.99 -8.17 27.72
N HIS A 366 -21.18 -7.80 28.21
CA HIS A 366 -21.47 -7.76 29.65
C HIS A 366 -21.45 -9.16 30.28
N LEU A 367 -22.07 -10.16 29.63
CA LEU A 367 -22.01 -11.56 30.09
C LEU A 367 -20.56 -12.09 30.11
N ALA A 368 -19.75 -11.78 29.08
CA ALA A 368 -18.34 -12.15 29.03
C ALA A 368 -17.53 -11.50 30.18
N SER A 369 -17.84 -10.24 30.51
CA SER A 369 -17.25 -9.55 31.66
C SER A 369 -17.61 -10.23 32.99
N LEU A 370 -18.85 -10.67 33.19
CA LEU A 370 -19.27 -11.37 34.41
C LEU A 370 -18.58 -12.75 34.57
N VAL A 371 -18.40 -13.48 33.48
CA VAL A 371 -17.61 -14.73 33.45
C VAL A 371 -16.13 -14.45 33.77
N THR A 372 -15.54 -13.42 33.16
CA THR A 372 -14.15 -13.00 33.39
C THR A 372 -13.90 -12.60 34.85
N GLN A 373 -14.85 -11.89 35.46
CA GLN A 373 -14.81 -11.48 36.87
C GLN A 373 -15.17 -12.61 37.85
N ARG A 374 -15.53 -13.81 37.36
CA ARG A 374 -15.99 -14.96 38.15
C ARG A 374 -17.14 -14.60 39.12
N ALA A 375 -18.10 -13.81 38.65
CA ALA A 375 -19.29 -13.50 39.44
C ALA A 375 -20.02 -14.81 39.83
N PRO A 376 -20.47 -14.97 41.09
CA PRO A 376 -21.05 -16.23 41.57
C PRO A 376 -22.28 -16.66 40.74
N GLU A 377 -23.13 -15.70 40.39
CA GLU A 377 -24.32 -15.92 39.55
C GLU A 377 -23.96 -16.41 38.12
N ALA A 378 -22.82 -16.00 37.59
CA ALA A 378 -22.32 -16.47 36.29
C ALA A 378 -21.70 -17.87 36.36
N LEU A 379 -21.14 -18.25 37.52
CA LEU A 379 -20.65 -19.61 37.77
C LEU A 379 -21.80 -20.61 37.95
N GLU A 380 -22.90 -20.20 38.61
CA GLU A 380 -24.11 -21.03 38.76
C GLU A 380 -24.83 -21.30 37.42
N LEU A 381 -24.67 -20.42 36.43
CA LEU A 381 -25.33 -20.51 35.11
C LEU A 381 -24.35 -20.79 33.96
N GLN A 382 -23.15 -21.29 34.25
CA GLN A 382 -22.05 -21.45 33.28
C GLN A 382 -22.44 -22.24 32.01
N GLU A 383 -23.20 -23.34 32.14
CA GLU A 383 -23.65 -24.13 30.99
C GLU A 383 -24.60 -23.35 30.07
N LYS A 384 -25.52 -22.55 30.65
CA LYS A 384 -26.46 -21.72 29.88
C LYS A 384 -25.74 -20.56 29.20
N LEU A 385 -24.77 -19.94 29.89
CA LEU A 385 -23.95 -18.88 29.30
C LEU A 385 -23.12 -19.42 28.11
N LEU A 386 -22.53 -20.61 28.25
CA LEU A 386 -21.83 -21.28 27.15
C LEU A 386 -22.77 -21.55 25.96
N GLN A 387 -23.99 -22.02 26.21
CA GLN A 387 -24.99 -22.20 25.16
C GLN A 387 -25.34 -20.88 24.45
N VAL A 388 -25.56 -19.79 25.21
CA VAL A 388 -25.83 -18.45 24.64
C VAL A 388 -24.67 -18.00 23.73
N PHE A 389 -23.42 -18.20 24.13
CA PHE A 389 -22.26 -17.85 23.29
C PHE A 389 -22.18 -18.73 22.02
N LEU A 390 -22.37 -20.05 22.14
CA LEU A 390 -22.34 -20.98 21.00
C LEU A 390 -23.48 -20.77 19.98
N GLU A 391 -24.65 -20.30 20.44
CA GLU A 391 -25.76 -19.91 19.55
C GLU A 391 -25.44 -18.58 18.85
N ASN A 392 -24.87 -17.60 19.55
CA ASN A 392 -24.51 -16.31 18.96
C ASN A 392 -23.25 -16.38 18.06
N MET A 393 -22.41 -17.40 18.20
CA MET A 393 -21.33 -17.73 17.24
C MET A 393 -21.83 -18.15 15.85
N GLN A 394 -23.14 -18.35 15.66
CA GLN A 394 -23.75 -18.66 14.36
C GLN A 394 -24.50 -17.46 13.75
N HIS A 395 -24.38 -16.27 14.36
CA HIS A 395 -25.08 -15.08 13.91
C HIS A 395 -24.43 -14.45 12.67
N GLU A 396 -25.23 -13.98 11.71
CA GLU A 396 -24.72 -13.38 10.46
C GLU A 396 -24.08 -12.00 10.66
N ASP A 397 -24.54 -11.24 11.67
CA ASP A 397 -23.92 -9.96 12.03
C ASP A 397 -22.57 -10.15 12.73
N ALA A 398 -21.53 -9.52 12.17
CA ALA A 398 -20.15 -9.63 12.62
C ALA A 398 -19.90 -9.08 14.04
N PHE A 399 -20.65 -8.08 14.52
CA PHE A 399 -20.49 -7.58 15.89
C PHE A 399 -21.03 -8.59 16.92
N VAL A 400 -22.14 -9.25 16.62
CA VAL A 400 -22.69 -10.32 17.47
C VAL A 400 -21.74 -11.52 17.46
N TYR A 401 -21.27 -11.95 16.29
CA TYR A 401 -20.30 -13.03 16.13
C TYR A 401 -19.00 -12.78 16.91
N LEU A 402 -18.37 -11.61 16.73
CA LEU A 402 -17.14 -11.25 17.44
C LEU A 402 -17.36 -11.07 18.95
N SER A 403 -18.51 -10.53 19.37
CA SER A 403 -18.85 -10.44 20.81
C SER A 403 -19.08 -11.82 21.44
N ALA A 404 -19.53 -12.80 20.66
CA ALA A 404 -19.66 -14.17 21.11
C ALA A 404 -18.31 -14.87 21.24
N ILE A 405 -17.42 -14.73 20.24
CA ILE A 405 -16.03 -15.25 20.29
C ILE A 405 -15.24 -14.62 21.44
N GLN A 406 -15.38 -13.32 21.68
CA GLN A 406 -14.69 -12.64 22.78
C GLN A 406 -15.19 -13.10 24.17
N GLY A 407 -16.39 -13.71 24.25
CA GLY A 407 -16.85 -14.44 25.43
C GLY A 407 -16.21 -15.84 25.57
N ASP A 408 -15.72 -16.42 24.49
CA ASP A 408 -15.17 -17.78 24.43
C ASP A 408 -13.66 -17.80 24.77
N TRP A 409 -13.38 -17.60 26.07
CA TRP A 409 -12.16 -18.03 26.79
C TRP A 409 -10.79 -17.43 26.43
N GLY A 410 -10.70 -16.09 26.40
CA GLY A 410 -9.43 -15.39 26.62
C GLY A 410 -8.96 -15.42 28.10
N ARG A 411 -8.12 -16.40 28.48
CA ARG A 411 -7.42 -16.56 29.79
C ARG A 411 -8.23 -17.08 31.00
N SER A 412 -8.38 -18.40 31.10
CA SER A 412 -8.32 -19.11 32.40
C SER A 412 -7.79 -20.54 32.21
N SER A 413 -6.55 -20.79 32.65
CA SER A 413 -5.79 -22.03 32.44
C SER A 413 -6.29 -23.26 33.26
N CYS A 414 -7.58 -23.32 33.62
CA CYS A 414 -8.10 -24.34 34.54
C CYS A 414 -9.43 -25.01 34.14
N CYS A 415 -10.15 -24.57 33.09
CA CYS A 415 -11.47 -25.14 32.76
C CYS A 415 -11.61 -25.71 31.34
N ALA A 416 -10.91 -25.16 30.34
CA ALA A 416 -11.01 -25.62 28.95
C ALA A 416 -10.68 -27.13 28.81
N SER A 417 -9.68 -27.62 29.54
CA SER A 417 -9.26 -29.03 29.52
C SER A 417 -10.25 -30.01 30.18
N HIS A 418 -11.32 -29.55 30.84
CA HIS A 418 -12.37 -30.45 31.35
C HIS A 418 -13.63 -30.40 30.48
N CYS A 419 -14.01 -29.23 29.93
CA CYS A 419 -15.14 -29.13 29.00
C CYS A 419 -14.84 -29.80 27.64
N LEU A 420 -13.63 -29.61 27.08
CA LEU A 420 -13.25 -30.25 25.80
C LEU A 420 -13.11 -31.77 25.93
N TYR A 421 -12.56 -32.28 27.04
CA TYR A 421 -12.51 -33.72 27.31
C TYR A 421 -13.89 -34.35 27.63
N GLY A 422 -14.87 -33.55 28.05
CA GLY A 422 -16.26 -33.99 28.15
C GLY A 422 -16.91 -34.16 26.76
N LEU A 423 -16.71 -33.19 25.87
CA LEU A 423 -17.22 -33.21 24.50
C LEU A 423 -16.62 -34.30 23.61
N GLU A 424 -15.44 -34.83 23.92
CA GLU A 424 -14.89 -36.02 23.24
C GLU A 424 -15.52 -37.35 23.71
N ARG A 425 -16.19 -37.38 24.88
CA ARG A 425 -16.85 -38.59 25.40
C ARG A 425 -18.29 -38.75 24.95
N ASP A 426 -19.07 -37.67 24.96
CA ASP A 426 -20.46 -37.70 24.49
C ASP A 426 -20.51 -37.33 23.01
N GLY A 427 -20.37 -38.35 22.15
CA GLY A 427 -20.29 -38.29 20.70
C GLY A 427 -21.51 -37.67 20.00
N SER A 428 -21.68 -36.37 20.17
CA SER A 428 -22.82 -35.56 19.72
C SER A 428 -22.37 -34.54 18.68
N VAL A 429 -22.56 -34.91 17.41
CA VAL A 429 -22.84 -34.11 16.18
C VAL A 429 -22.09 -32.78 15.88
N LEU A 430 -21.62 -31.97 16.83
CA LEU A 430 -20.98 -30.67 16.58
C LEU A 430 -19.50 -30.75 16.15
N ALA A 431 -18.76 -31.79 16.56
CA ALA A 431 -17.33 -31.92 16.30
C ALA A 431 -16.88 -31.79 14.81
N PRO A 432 -17.65 -32.23 13.79
CA PRO A 432 -17.23 -32.11 12.39
C PRO A 432 -17.26 -30.68 11.84
N ARG A 433 -18.11 -29.79 12.37
CA ARG A 433 -18.35 -28.45 11.78
C ARG A 433 -17.34 -27.39 12.23
N LEU A 434 -16.82 -27.49 13.45
CA LEU A 434 -15.73 -26.63 13.93
C LEU A 434 -14.40 -26.88 13.20
N LYS A 435 -14.16 -28.11 12.71
CA LYS A 435 -12.96 -28.48 11.92
C LYS A 435 -13.01 -28.06 10.44
N GLN A 436 -14.06 -27.38 9.99
CA GLN A 436 -14.21 -26.93 8.58
C GLN A 436 -14.09 -25.41 8.41
N ARG A 437 -13.86 -24.64 9.49
CA ARG A 437 -13.69 -23.17 9.46
C ARG A 437 -12.56 -22.64 10.35
N LEU A 438 -11.71 -23.55 10.85
CA LEU A 438 -10.33 -23.32 11.28
C LEU A 438 -9.42 -24.05 10.28
#